data_AF-A0A837HJU0-F1
#
_entry.id   AF-A0A837HJU0-F1
#
_cell.length_a   1.000
_cell.length_b   1.000
_cell.length_c   1.000
_cell.angle_alpha   90.00
_cell.angle_beta   90.00
_cell.angle_gamma   90.00
#
_symmetry.space_group_name_H-M   'P 1'
#
loop_
_entity.id
_entity.type
_entity.pdbx_description
1 polymer ?
#
loop_
_entity_poly.entity_id
_entity_poly.type
_entity_poly.pdbx_seq_one_letter_code
_entity_poly.pdbx_strand_id
1 'polypeptide(L)'
;MCTTMILMAMVCLTISDKFSDKQEIVNGYDPDAPGDAKPLVFVKIEKIAVDAPMIWSQSEDAKQSLKDLESGLSHFPKSAAPGEKGNVIISGHSSNYVWAKGDFNYIFKNLNDLEVGDIVNIKTIQQNGKTIFYKYKISEKFVTVPDDEKIFANPDAPVLTLSTCWPLGTNFKRLIVKAELIKS
;
A
#
# COMPACT_ATOMS: atom_id res chain seq x y z
N MET A 1 25.93 50.20 5.59
CA MET A 1 26.87 49.10 5.87
C MET A 1 26.26 48.29 7.00
N CYS A 2 25.74 47.09 6.72
CA CYS A 2 26.34 45.81 7.12
C CYS A 2 26.85 45.84 8.58
N THR A 3 26.42 44.97 9.50
CA THR A 3 26.71 43.53 9.42
C THR A 3 25.86 42.76 10.45
N THR A 4 25.37 41.61 9.99
CA THR A 4 24.78 40.48 10.70
C THR A 4 25.65 40.00 11.87
N MET A 5 25.04 39.58 12.98
CA MET A 5 25.68 38.66 13.91
C MET A 5 24.72 37.49 14.16
N ILE A 6 25.03 36.39 13.48
CA ILE A 6 24.41 35.07 13.59
C ILE A 6 24.83 34.48 14.94
N LEU A 7 23.86 34.16 15.79
CA LEU A 7 24.06 33.24 16.91
C LEU A 7 23.36 31.92 16.57
N MET A 8 24.18 30.93 16.25
CA MET A 8 23.81 29.55 16.00
C MET A 8 24.12 28.77 17.28
N ALA A 9 23.09 28.25 17.96
CA ALA A 9 23.13 26.99 18.68
C ALA A 9 21.79 26.69 19.38
N MET A 10 21.34 25.44 19.19
CA MET A 10 20.33 24.74 19.99
C MET A 10 18.90 25.29 19.97
N VAL A 11 18.22 25.13 18.84
CA VAL A 11 16.77 24.85 18.92
C VAL A 11 16.64 23.38 19.27
N CYS A 12 16.42 23.14 20.55
CA CYS A 12 15.75 21.96 21.07
C CYS A 12 14.47 21.76 20.24
N LEU A 13 14.47 20.83 19.28
CA LEU A 13 13.27 20.42 18.55
C LEU A 13 12.41 19.56 19.49
N THR A 14 11.88 20.18 20.53
CA THR A 14 10.63 19.74 21.16
C THR A 14 9.50 20.40 20.40
N ILE A 15 9.26 19.97 19.16
CA ILE A 15 7.93 20.16 18.59
C ILE A 15 7.10 19.08 19.27
N SER A 16 6.29 19.52 20.21
CA SER A 16 5.17 18.78 20.75
C SER A 16 4.19 18.50 19.60
N ASP A 17 4.47 17.50 18.77
CA ASP A 17 3.50 16.94 17.86
C ASP A 17 2.47 16.16 18.68
N LYS A 18 1.21 16.60 18.56
CA LYS A 18 0.08 16.08 19.35
C LYS A 18 -0.42 14.72 18.85
N PHE A 19 0.40 13.98 18.10
CA PHE A 19 -0.01 12.77 17.41
C PHE A 19 1.00 11.66 17.72
N SER A 20 0.48 10.54 18.21
CA SER A 20 1.25 9.30 18.28
C SER A 20 1.55 8.85 16.84
N ASP A 21 2.69 8.19 16.60
CA ASP A 21 3.07 7.56 15.32
C ASP A 21 1.97 6.68 14.68
N LYS A 22 0.91 6.34 15.43
CA LYS A 22 -0.27 5.58 14.99
C LYS A 22 -1.38 6.43 14.35
N GLN A 23 -1.28 7.76 14.36
CA GLN A 23 -2.34 8.69 13.91
C GLN A 23 -1.95 9.49 12.66
N GLU A 24 -0.79 9.21 12.07
CA GLU A 24 -0.24 10.05 10.99
C GLU A 24 -0.68 9.66 9.58
N ILE A 25 -1.60 8.71 9.44
CA ILE A 25 -2.33 8.53 8.19
C ILE A 25 -3.79 8.30 8.61
N VAL A 26 -4.69 9.21 8.23
CA VAL A 26 -6.14 9.02 8.31
C VAL A 26 -6.64 9.12 6.87
N ASN A 27 -7.31 8.10 6.35
CA ASN A 27 -7.75 8.02 4.95
C ASN A 27 -6.62 8.18 3.91
N GLY A 28 -5.38 7.81 4.24
CA GLY A 28 -4.24 7.89 3.32
C GLY A 28 -3.58 9.27 3.21
N TYR A 29 -4.05 10.29 3.94
CA TYR A 29 -3.50 11.64 3.85
C TYR A 29 -2.15 11.78 4.56
N ASP A 30 -1.26 12.55 3.94
CA ASP A 30 0.01 12.97 4.52
C ASP A 30 -0.22 14.23 5.38
N PRO A 31 -0.13 14.15 6.72
CA PRO A 31 -0.38 15.28 7.62
C PRO A 31 0.68 16.37 7.51
N ASP A 32 1.84 16.06 6.94
CA ASP A 32 2.97 16.98 6.81
C ASP A 32 2.97 17.76 5.50
N ALA A 33 1.91 17.61 4.70
CA ALA A 33 1.78 18.18 3.37
C ALA A 33 0.54 19.08 3.24
N PRO A 34 0.60 20.18 2.47
CA PRO A 34 -0.58 21.00 2.20
C PRO A 34 -1.63 20.23 1.39
N GLY A 35 -2.90 20.35 1.79
CA GLY A 35 -4.05 19.84 1.04
C GLY A 35 -4.20 18.31 1.11
N ASP A 36 -4.61 17.71 -0.01
CA ASP A 36 -4.98 16.29 -0.12
C ASP A 36 -3.80 15.37 -0.47
N ALA A 37 -2.58 15.78 -0.17
CA ALA A 37 -1.37 15.04 -0.54
C ALA A 37 -1.33 13.64 0.11
N LYS A 38 -0.80 12.68 -0.64
CA LYS A 38 -0.66 11.29 -0.23
C LYS A 38 0.83 10.93 -0.10
N PRO A 39 1.24 10.12 0.88
CA PRO A 39 2.62 9.69 1.01
C PRO A 39 2.99 8.71 -0.11
N LEU A 40 4.29 8.63 -0.42
CA LEU A 40 4.79 7.56 -1.30
C LEU A 40 4.76 6.24 -0.54
N VAL A 41 4.35 5.16 -1.20
CA VAL A 41 4.22 3.84 -0.58
C VAL A 41 4.92 2.80 -1.43
N PHE A 42 5.69 1.92 -0.79
CA PHE A 42 6.39 0.80 -1.41
C PHE A 42 6.00 -0.49 -0.71
N VAL A 43 5.70 -1.52 -1.50
CA VAL A 43 5.35 -2.86 -1.01
C VAL A 43 6.48 -3.82 -1.36
N LYS A 44 6.98 -4.53 -0.35
CA LYS A 44 8.05 -5.52 -0.50
C LYS A 44 7.62 -6.88 0.06
N ILE A 45 7.74 -7.93 -0.76
CA ILE A 45 7.47 -9.32 -0.39
C ILE A 45 8.65 -10.18 -0.83
N GLU A 46 9.53 -10.51 0.12
CA GLU A 46 10.84 -11.10 -0.20
C GLU A 46 10.72 -12.50 -0.81
N LYS A 47 9.81 -13.34 -0.28
CA LYS A 47 9.60 -14.72 -0.73
C LYS A 47 9.31 -14.82 -2.23
N ILE A 48 8.65 -13.81 -2.79
CA ILE A 48 8.25 -13.78 -4.20
C ILE A 48 8.94 -12.66 -5.00
N ALA A 49 9.99 -12.06 -4.43
CA ALA A 49 10.80 -10.99 -5.04
C ALA A 49 9.97 -9.79 -5.54
N VAL A 50 8.94 -9.41 -4.79
CA VAL A 50 8.18 -8.17 -5.04
C VAL A 50 8.88 -7.01 -4.35
N ASP A 51 9.15 -5.95 -5.11
CA ASP A 51 9.52 -4.63 -4.62
C ASP A 51 8.95 -3.61 -5.61
N ALA A 52 7.84 -2.96 -5.25
CA ALA A 52 7.10 -2.11 -6.16
C ALA A 52 6.46 -0.91 -5.45
N PRO A 53 6.32 0.24 -6.14
CA PRO A 53 5.53 1.35 -5.63
C PRO A 53 4.04 0.99 -5.64
N MET A 54 3.31 1.50 -4.66
CA MET A 54 1.85 1.51 -4.66
C MET A 54 1.35 2.86 -5.18
N ILE A 55 0.43 2.80 -6.13
CA ILE A 55 -0.21 3.94 -6.77
C ILE A 55 -1.57 4.17 -6.12
N TRP A 56 -1.79 5.37 -5.59
CA TRP A 56 -3.09 5.81 -5.10
C TRP A 56 -4.05 6.00 -6.27
N SER A 57 -5.02 5.10 -6.42
CA SER A 57 -5.97 5.19 -7.52
C SER A 57 -6.93 6.35 -7.32
N GLN A 58 -7.25 7.05 -8.41
CA GLN A 58 -8.12 8.24 -8.40
C GLN A 58 -9.60 7.88 -8.49
N SER A 59 -9.94 6.68 -8.96
CA SER A 59 -11.33 6.25 -9.14
C SER A 59 -11.48 4.74 -9.06
N GLU A 60 -12.69 4.27 -8.76
CA GLU A 60 -13.03 2.84 -8.72
C GLU A 60 -13.20 2.24 -10.13
N ASP A 61 -12.99 3.04 -11.18
CA ASP A 61 -13.14 2.61 -12.57
C ASP A 61 -12.02 1.62 -12.95
N ALA A 62 -12.41 0.49 -13.54
CA ALA A 62 -11.48 -0.55 -13.92
C ALA A 62 -10.40 -0.07 -14.90
N LYS A 63 -10.70 0.88 -15.80
CA LYS A 63 -9.71 1.45 -16.73
C LYS A 63 -8.67 2.28 -16.00
N GLN A 64 -9.08 3.01 -14.95
CA GLN A 64 -8.14 3.77 -14.13
C GLN A 64 -7.23 2.82 -13.36
N SER A 65 -7.79 1.80 -12.71
CA SER A 65 -6.97 0.78 -12.01
C SER A 65 -6.00 0.08 -12.96
N LEU A 66 -6.42 -0.29 -14.18
CA LEU A 66 -5.53 -0.85 -15.19
C LEU A 66 -4.38 0.09 -15.58
N LYS A 67 -4.65 1.39 -15.69
CA LYS A 67 -3.62 2.39 -15.96
C LYS A 67 -2.63 2.52 -14.80
N ASP A 68 -3.13 2.51 -13.56
CA ASP A 68 -2.29 2.58 -12.36
C ASP A 68 -1.35 1.37 -12.27
N LEU A 69 -1.84 0.18 -12.67
CA LEU A 69 -1.07 -1.06 -12.69
C LEU A 69 0.09 -1.06 -13.72
N GLU A 70 0.09 -0.16 -14.71
CA GLU A 70 1.23 0.01 -15.62
C GLU A 70 2.47 0.59 -14.88
N SER A 71 2.22 1.31 -13.77
CA SER A 71 3.25 2.04 -13.01
C SER A 71 3.51 1.48 -11.60
N GLY A 72 2.80 0.42 -11.18
CA GLY A 72 3.00 -0.18 -9.86
C GLY A 72 1.83 -1.05 -9.41
N LEU A 73 1.61 -1.08 -8.09
CA LEU A 73 0.47 -1.76 -7.46
C LEU A 73 -0.68 -0.77 -7.23
N SER A 74 -1.88 -1.10 -7.66
CA SER A 74 -3.04 -0.18 -7.56
C SER A 74 -3.72 -0.32 -6.19
N HIS A 75 -3.75 0.77 -5.42
CA HIS A 75 -4.57 0.88 -4.20
C HIS A 75 -6.03 1.09 -4.57
N PHE A 76 -6.94 0.34 -3.95
CA PHE A 76 -8.38 0.51 -4.17
C PHE A 76 -8.89 1.77 -3.46
N PRO A 77 -9.54 2.71 -4.17
CA PRO A 77 -10.05 3.93 -3.57
C PRO A 77 -10.99 3.65 -2.39
N LYS A 78 -10.98 4.54 -1.38
CA LYS A 78 -11.79 4.44 -0.16
C LYS A 78 -11.49 3.22 0.74
N SER A 79 -10.57 2.34 0.35
CA SER A 79 -9.98 1.35 1.25
C SER A 79 -9.00 2.04 2.20
N ALA A 80 -8.69 1.41 3.34
CA ALA A 80 -7.82 1.99 4.35
C ALA A 80 -6.41 2.26 3.81
N ALA A 81 -5.65 3.10 4.50
CA ALA A 81 -4.22 3.26 4.24
C ALA A 81 -3.37 2.26 5.03
N PRO A 82 -2.13 1.97 4.61
CA PRO A 82 -1.21 1.15 5.40
C PRO A 82 -1.08 1.62 6.84
N GLY A 83 -1.39 0.74 7.78
CA GLY A 83 -1.30 0.98 9.22
C GLY A 83 -2.61 1.40 9.87
N GLU A 84 -3.58 1.85 9.08
CA GLU A 84 -4.89 2.29 9.57
C GLU A 84 -5.79 1.11 9.92
N LYS A 85 -6.74 1.36 10.82
CA LYS A 85 -7.85 0.44 11.10
C LYS A 85 -8.70 0.29 9.84
N GLY A 86 -8.99 -0.95 9.46
CA GLY A 86 -9.75 -1.28 8.26
C GLY A 86 -8.93 -2.12 7.29
N ASN A 87 -9.41 -2.23 6.06
CA ASN A 87 -8.80 -3.07 5.04
C ASN A 87 -8.13 -2.22 3.95
N VAL A 88 -6.82 -2.35 3.81
CA VAL A 88 -6.02 -1.79 2.73
C VAL A 88 -6.08 -2.77 1.57
N ILE A 89 -6.64 -2.38 0.42
CA ILE A 89 -6.77 -3.29 -0.71
C ILE A 89 -5.80 -2.87 -1.81
N ILE A 90 -4.88 -3.77 -2.17
CA ILE A 90 -3.84 -3.53 -3.17
C ILE A 90 -3.94 -4.61 -4.25
N SER A 91 -4.08 -4.16 -5.50
CA SER A 91 -4.12 -5.03 -6.68
C SER A 91 -2.80 -4.99 -7.44
N GLY A 92 -2.44 -6.13 -8.04
CA GLY A 92 -1.26 -6.26 -8.91
C GLY A 92 -1.54 -7.20 -10.08
N HIS A 93 -0.84 -7.01 -11.20
CA HIS A 93 -0.96 -7.92 -12.34
C HIS A 93 -0.31 -9.29 -12.07
N SER A 94 -1.00 -10.37 -12.42
CA SER A 94 -0.48 -11.75 -12.38
C SER A 94 0.09 -12.22 -13.72
N SER A 95 -0.28 -11.59 -14.84
CA SER A 95 0.18 -11.97 -16.16
C SER A 95 0.00 -10.85 -17.18
N ASN A 96 0.89 -10.82 -18.17
CA ASN A 96 0.73 -9.98 -19.34
C ASN A 96 -0.48 -10.45 -20.16
N TYR A 97 -1.56 -9.69 -20.12
CA TYR A 97 -2.46 -9.69 -21.25
C TYR A 97 -1.76 -9.02 -22.44
N VAL A 98 -2.04 -9.46 -23.68
CA VAL A 98 -1.39 -8.95 -24.91
C VAL A 98 -1.44 -7.41 -25.08
N TRP A 99 -2.29 -6.73 -24.30
CA TRP A 99 -2.53 -5.29 -24.31
C TRP A 99 -1.98 -4.54 -23.09
N ALA A 100 -1.42 -5.22 -22.07
CA ALA A 100 -0.87 -4.58 -20.89
C ALA A 100 0.60 -4.14 -21.14
N LYS A 101 0.93 -2.88 -20.83
CA LYS A 101 2.28 -2.32 -20.97
C LYS A 101 2.84 -2.02 -19.58
N GLY A 102 4.12 -2.32 -19.34
CA GLY A 102 4.83 -1.89 -18.13
C GLY A 102 5.70 -2.97 -17.48
N ASP A 103 6.62 -2.54 -16.61
CA ASP A 103 7.56 -3.41 -15.90
C ASP A 103 6.89 -4.23 -14.79
N PHE A 104 5.66 -3.88 -14.41
CA PHE A 104 4.90 -4.49 -13.31
C PHE A 104 3.88 -5.56 -13.76
N ASN A 105 3.85 -5.93 -15.04
CA ASN A 105 2.87 -6.86 -15.63
C ASN A 105 2.84 -8.27 -15.00
N TYR A 106 3.87 -8.63 -14.25
CA TYR A 106 3.98 -9.93 -13.59
C TYR A 106 4.26 -9.81 -12.10
N ILE A 107 4.07 -8.63 -11.51
CA ILE A 107 4.50 -8.37 -10.13
C ILE A 107 3.86 -9.34 -9.13
N PHE A 108 2.61 -9.76 -9.35
CA PHE A 108 1.90 -10.72 -8.52
C PHE A 108 1.72 -12.10 -9.18
N LYS A 109 2.54 -12.45 -10.18
CA LYS A 109 2.47 -13.79 -10.83
C LYS A 109 2.62 -14.94 -9.83
N ASN A 110 3.45 -14.75 -8.81
CA ASN A 110 3.79 -15.75 -7.81
C ASN A 110 3.05 -15.51 -6.49
N LEU A 111 1.99 -14.69 -6.47
CA LEU A 111 1.22 -14.42 -5.24
C LEU A 111 0.65 -15.71 -4.62
N ASN A 112 0.40 -16.73 -5.43
CA ASN A 112 -0.07 -18.04 -4.97
C ASN A 112 0.96 -18.82 -4.15
N ASP A 113 2.24 -18.50 -4.26
CA ASP A 113 3.33 -19.18 -3.54
C ASP A 113 3.46 -18.68 -2.09
N LEU A 114 2.70 -17.65 -1.73
CA LEU A 114 2.59 -17.17 -0.36
C LEU A 114 1.73 -18.10 0.50
N GLU A 115 2.12 -18.24 1.75
CA GLU A 115 1.53 -19.11 2.75
C GLU A 115 1.20 -18.33 4.03
N VAL A 116 0.28 -18.88 4.83
CA VAL A 116 -0.04 -18.32 6.15
C VAL A 116 1.26 -18.25 6.96
N GLY A 117 1.55 -17.06 7.48
CA GLY A 117 2.74 -16.78 8.24
C GLY A 117 3.85 -16.04 7.50
N ASP A 118 3.81 -15.96 6.16
CA ASP A 118 4.76 -15.13 5.41
C ASP A 118 4.54 -13.63 5.68
N ILE A 119 5.54 -12.83 5.35
CA ILE A 119 5.61 -11.41 5.69
C ILE A 119 5.49 -10.53 4.44
N VAL A 120 4.66 -9.50 4.56
CA VAL A 120 4.57 -8.37 3.62
C VAL A 120 5.04 -7.11 4.34
N ASN A 121 6.04 -6.43 3.80
CA ASN A 121 6.54 -5.17 4.35
C ASN A 121 5.99 -4.01 3.52
N ILE A 122 5.50 -2.96 4.19
CA ILE A 122 5.09 -1.71 3.55
C ILE A 122 5.95 -0.58 4.12
N LYS A 123 6.52 0.24 3.24
CA LYS A 123 7.27 1.45 3.59
C LYS A 123 6.49 2.65 3.08
N THR A 124 6.18 3.61 3.95
CA THR A 124 5.58 4.89 3.58
C THR A 124 6.58 6.01 3.77
N ILE A 125 6.62 6.98 2.87
CA ILE A 125 7.49 8.15 2.93
C ILE A 125 6.61 9.40 2.81
N GLN A 126 6.59 10.21 3.86
CA GLN A 126 5.90 11.50 3.91
C GLN A 126 6.72 12.59 3.23
N GLN A 127 6.11 13.74 2.91
CA GLN A 127 6.76 14.86 2.23
C GLN A 127 7.93 15.46 3.02
N ASN A 128 7.86 15.44 4.35
CA ASN A 128 8.95 15.87 5.22
C ASN A 128 10.14 14.88 5.25
N GLY A 129 10.03 13.73 4.57
CA GLY A 129 11.03 12.66 4.55
C GLY A 129 10.87 11.61 5.65
N LYS A 130 9.92 11.76 6.58
CA LYS A 130 9.63 10.75 7.61
C LYS A 130 9.20 9.45 6.93
N THR A 131 9.83 8.37 7.35
CA THR A 131 9.62 7.03 6.81
C THR A 131 9.02 6.14 7.88
N ILE A 132 7.88 5.51 7.57
CA ILE A 132 7.20 4.57 8.48
C ILE A 132 7.20 3.18 7.85
N PHE A 133 7.46 2.16 8.65
CA PHE A 133 7.50 0.77 8.22
C PHE A 133 6.39 -0.02 8.90
N TYR A 134 5.61 -0.74 8.09
CA TYR A 134 4.58 -1.66 8.54
C TYR A 134 4.94 -3.08 8.14
N LYS A 135 4.70 -4.03 9.05
CA LYS A 135 4.87 -5.45 8.81
C LYS A 135 3.54 -6.17 8.94
N TYR A 136 3.10 -6.79 7.86
CA TYR A 136 1.89 -7.61 7.84
C TYR A 136 2.26 -9.09 7.76
N LYS A 137 1.56 -9.93 8.52
CA LYS A 137 1.69 -11.39 8.48
C LYS A 137 0.47 -11.98 7.80
N ILE A 138 0.69 -12.83 6.79
CA ILE A 138 -0.40 -13.48 6.06
C ILE A 138 -1.20 -14.35 7.02
N SER A 139 -2.51 -14.14 7.03
CA SER A 139 -3.48 -14.87 7.86
C SER A 139 -4.40 -15.76 7.03
N GLU A 140 -4.65 -15.42 5.76
CA GLU A 140 -5.58 -16.16 4.91
C GLU A 140 -5.20 -16.08 3.42
N LYS A 141 -5.52 -17.13 2.65
CA LYS A 141 -5.45 -17.16 1.19
C LYS A 141 -6.64 -17.92 0.62
N PHE A 142 -7.32 -17.33 -0.37
CA PHE A 142 -8.47 -17.96 -1.03
C PHE A 142 -8.68 -17.46 -2.46
N VAL A 143 -9.48 -18.18 -3.24
CA VAL A 143 -9.88 -17.80 -4.59
C VAL A 143 -11.36 -17.46 -4.60
N THR A 144 -11.74 -16.33 -5.20
CA THR A 144 -13.14 -15.90 -5.30
C THR A 144 -13.46 -15.16 -6.61
N VAL A 145 -14.71 -14.72 -6.79
CA VAL A 145 -15.16 -13.88 -7.90
C VAL A 145 -14.75 -12.41 -7.68
N PRO A 146 -14.59 -11.61 -8.75
CA PRO A 146 -14.03 -10.25 -8.65
C PRO A 146 -14.79 -9.26 -7.75
N ASP A 147 -16.09 -9.47 -7.57
CA ASP A 147 -17.04 -8.62 -6.84
C ASP A 147 -17.47 -9.22 -5.49
N ASP A 148 -16.75 -10.24 -4.98
CA ASP A 148 -17.05 -10.83 -3.67
C ASP A 148 -16.83 -9.81 -2.54
N GLU A 149 -17.87 -9.57 -1.75
CA GLU A 149 -17.87 -8.69 -0.57
C GLU A 149 -16.75 -9.04 0.43
N LYS A 150 -16.30 -10.30 0.48
CA LYS A 150 -15.18 -10.73 1.33
C LYS A 150 -13.88 -9.99 1.03
N ILE A 151 -13.69 -9.51 -0.19
CA ILE A 151 -12.51 -8.72 -0.59
C ILE A 151 -12.56 -7.34 0.08
N PHE A 152 -13.75 -6.77 0.18
CA PHE A 152 -14.01 -5.39 0.62
C PHE A 152 -14.42 -5.28 2.10
N ALA A 153 -14.45 -6.41 2.81
CA ALA A 153 -14.75 -6.43 4.24
C ALA A 153 -13.89 -5.40 4.99
N ASN A 154 -14.51 -4.62 5.87
CA ASN A 154 -13.86 -3.56 6.63
C ASN A 154 -13.78 -3.94 8.12
N PRO A 155 -12.71 -4.62 8.56
CA PRO A 155 -12.58 -5.11 9.93
C PRO A 155 -12.19 -4.01 10.90
N ASP A 156 -12.43 -4.26 12.18
CA ASP A 156 -12.01 -3.37 13.27
C ASP A 156 -10.51 -3.46 13.62
N ALA A 157 -9.69 -4.00 12.73
CA ALA A 157 -8.24 -4.16 12.87
C ALA A 157 -7.54 -3.76 11.56
N PRO A 158 -6.24 -3.41 11.57
CA PRO A 158 -5.49 -3.14 10.34
C PRO A 158 -5.23 -4.43 9.56
N VAL A 159 -5.86 -4.54 8.39
CA VAL A 159 -5.77 -5.67 7.47
C VAL A 159 -5.26 -5.19 6.12
N LEU A 160 -4.43 -6.01 5.50
CA LEU A 160 -3.96 -5.84 4.13
C LEU A 160 -4.54 -6.96 3.27
N THR A 161 -5.20 -6.60 2.17
CA THR A 161 -5.67 -7.51 1.13
C THR A 161 -4.86 -7.30 -0.14
N LEU A 162 -4.13 -8.33 -0.56
CA LEU A 162 -3.47 -8.39 -1.86
C LEU A 162 -4.36 -9.17 -2.83
N SER A 163 -4.61 -8.60 -4.00
CA SER A 163 -5.48 -9.18 -5.02
C SER A 163 -4.78 -9.29 -6.38
N THR A 164 -5.01 -10.40 -7.06
CA THR A 164 -4.59 -10.56 -8.46
C THR A 164 -5.55 -11.44 -9.25
N CYS A 165 -5.47 -11.38 -10.58
CA CYS A 165 -6.28 -12.21 -11.47
C CYS A 165 -5.87 -13.69 -11.37
N TRP A 166 -6.86 -14.58 -11.44
CA TRP A 166 -6.65 -16.02 -11.32
C TRP A 166 -7.62 -16.84 -12.17
N PRO A 167 -7.22 -18.01 -12.70
CA PRO A 167 -5.84 -18.50 -12.87
C PRO A 167 -4.96 -17.57 -13.72
N LEU A 168 -3.64 -17.80 -13.71
CA LEU A 168 -2.68 -17.03 -14.52
C LEU A 168 -3.11 -16.99 -16.00
N GLY A 169 -3.02 -15.82 -16.63
CA GLY A 169 -3.45 -15.62 -18.02
C GLY A 169 -4.96 -15.43 -18.20
N THR A 170 -5.75 -15.46 -17.12
CA THR A 170 -7.20 -15.24 -17.14
C THR A 170 -7.60 -14.19 -16.12
N ASN A 171 -8.86 -13.73 -16.14
CA ASN A 171 -9.42 -12.75 -15.20
C ASN A 171 -10.75 -13.23 -14.58
N PHE A 172 -11.05 -14.52 -14.72
CA PHE A 172 -12.33 -15.11 -14.29
C PHE A 172 -12.54 -15.03 -12.79
N LYS A 173 -11.45 -15.17 -12.03
CA LYS A 173 -11.45 -15.15 -10.57
C LYS A 173 -10.36 -14.20 -10.07
N ARG A 174 -10.35 -14.03 -8.75
CA ARG A 174 -9.29 -13.37 -8.01
C ARG A 174 -8.66 -14.34 -7.05
N LEU A 175 -7.33 -14.32 -7.00
CA LEU A 175 -6.57 -14.87 -5.90
C LEU A 175 -6.39 -13.76 -4.87
N ILE A 176 -6.84 -14.03 -3.65
CA ILE A 176 -6.83 -13.10 -2.53
C ILE A 176 -5.90 -13.62 -1.44
N VAL A 177 -5.03 -12.74 -0.96
CA VAL A 177 -4.17 -12.98 0.21
C VAL A 177 -4.46 -11.90 1.23
N LYS A 178 -4.88 -12.30 2.43
CA LYS A 178 -5.08 -11.37 3.55
C LYS A 178 -3.95 -11.48 4.55
N ALA A 179 -3.56 -10.35 5.10
CA ALA A 179 -2.52 -10.24 6.11
C ALA A 179 -2.92 -9.25 7.19
N GLU A 180 -2.49 -9.52 8.43
CA GLU A 180 -2.77 -8.69 9.60
C GLU A 180 -1.53 -7.93 10.03
N LEU A 181 -1.69 -6.68 10.45
CA LEU A 181 -0.58 -5.88 10.94
C LEU A 181 -0.01 -6.48 12.23
N ILE A 182 1.29 -6.76 12.22
CA ILE A 182 2.03 -7.17 13.41
C ILE A 182 2.41 -5.92 14.18
N LYS A 183 1.90 -5.76 15.39
CA LYS A 183 2.39 -4.74 16.32
C LYS A 183 3.79 -5.15 16.79
N SER A 184 4.79 -4.35 16.45
CA SER A 184 6.09 -4.32 17.13
C SER A 184 6.02 -3.50 18.40
#